data_AF-A0A371JMV8-F1
#
_entry.id   AF-A0A371JMV8-F1
#
_cell.length_a   1.000
_cell.length_b   1.000
_cell.length_c   1.000
_cell.angle_alpha   90.00
_cell.angle_beta   90.00
_cell.angle_gamma   90.00
#
_symmetry.space_group_name_H-M   'P 1'
#
loop_
_entity.id
_entity.type
_entity.pdbx_description
1 polymer ?
#
loop_
_entity_poly.entity_id
_entity_poly.type
_entity_poly.pdbx_seq_one_letter_code
_entity_poly.pdbx_strand_id
1 'polypeptide(L)'
;MKTVLVDKDVFRKMRAEMRQDIRRGVCTKAETLLLLGLSESDFKREKASPESKLIKSKKQGRWIWSSIKAEFKRIHGVSYEEAIK
;
A
#
# COMPACT_ATOMS: atom_id res chain seq x y z
N MET A 1 8.21 26.53 13.97
CA MET A 1 7.73 25.21 13.47
C MET A 1 6.27 25.36 13.09
N LYS A 2 5.90 25.19 11.80
CA LYS A 2 4.49 25.20 11.38
C LYS A 2 3.93 23.79 11.55
N THR A 3 3.21 23.56 12.64
CA THR A 3 2.49 22.31 12.89
C THR A 3 1.36 22.22 11.86
N VAL A 4 1.46 21.31 10.91
CA VAL A 4 0.35 21.01 9.99
C VAL A 4 -0.73 20.32 10.82
N LEU A 5 -1.76 21.08 11.22
CA LEU A 5 -3.01 20.54 11.73
C LEU A 5 -3.68 19.80 10.58
N VAL A 6 -3.35 18.51 10.42
CA VAL A 6 -4.07 17.65 9.49
C VAL A 6 -5.46 17.45 10.06
N ASP A 7 -6.42 18.14 9.45
CA ASP A 7 -7.84 18.04 9.79
C ASP A 7 -8.23 16.56 9.86
N LYS A 8 -8.81 16.16 11.00
CA LYS A 8 -9.20 14.78 11.30
C LYS A 8 -10.18 14.24 10.26
N ASP A 9 -10.97 15.11 9.65
CA ASP A 9 -11.93 14.75 8.60
C ASP A 9 -11.26 14.59 7.23
N VAL A 10 -10.17 15.33 6.97
CA VAL A 10 -9.31 15.09 5.80
C VAL A 10 -8.59 13.75 5.95
N PHE A 11 -8.04 13.46 7.13
CA PHE A 11 -7.40 12.16 7.40
C PHE A 11 -8.40 10.99 7.31
N ARG A 12 -9.63 11.20 7.79
CA ARG A 12 -10.73 10.22 7.67
C ARG A 12 -11.20 10.06 6.23
N LYS A 13 -11.30 11.13 5.44
CA LYS A 13 -11.63 11.07 4.00
C LYS A 13 -10.54 10.35 3.21
N MET A 14 -9.26 10.65 3.46
CA MET A 14 -8.15 9.89 2.85
C MET A 14 -8.19 8.41 3.24
N ARG A 15 -8.47 8.09 4.52
CA ARG A 15 -8.75 6.70 4.93
C ARG A 15 -9.99 6.12 4.26
N ALA A 16 -11.04 6.90 4.03
CA ALA A 16 -12.31 6.44 3.46
C ALA A 16 -12.20 6.19 1.94
N GLU A 17 -11.47 7.03 1.23
CA GLU A 17 -11.13 6.86 -0.20
C GLU A 17 -10.18 5.68 -0.38
N MET A 18 -9.12 5.57 0.44
CA MET A 18 -8.29 4.36 0.49
C MET A 18 -9.15 3.13 0.82
N ARG A 19 -10.11 3.23 1.74
CA ARG A 19 -11.04 2.13 2.06
C ARG A 19 -11.95 1.75 0.91
N GLN A 20 -12.40 2.69 0.06
CA GLN A 20 -13.23 2.37 -1.10
C GLN A 20 -12.45 1.56 -2.15
N ASP A 21 -11.20 1.92 -2.42
CA ASP A 21 -10.35 1.18 -3.37
C ASP A 21 -9.77 -0.13 -2.76
N ILE A 22 -9.54 -0.16 -1.44
CA ILE A 22 -9.32 -1.41 -0.68
C ILE A 22 -10.57 -2.32 -0.73
N ARG A 23 -11.80 -1.76 -0.67
CA ARG A 23 -13.04 -2.52 -0.88
C ARG A 23 -13.15 -3.09 -2.29
N ARG A 24 -12.61 -2.37 -3.29
CA ARG A 24 -12.43 -2.86 -4.68
C ARG A 24 -11.25 -3.83 -4.82
N GLY A 25 -10.46 -4.01 -3.76
CA GLY A 25 -9.33 -4.94 -3.73
C GLY A 25 -8.17 -4.54 -4.63
N VAL A 26 -8.06 -3.27 -5.05
CA VAL A 26 -7.01 -2.81 -5.97
C VAL A 26 -6.45 -1.45 -5.58
N CYS A 27 -5.12 -1.30 -5.64
CA CYS A 27 -4.41 -0.07 -5.30
C CYS A 27 -3.58 0.42 -6.50
N THR A 28 -3.40 1.73 -6.63
CA THR A 28 -2.49 2.36 -7.58
C THR A 28 -1.03 2.13 -7.20
N LYS A 29 -0.09 2.47 -8.10
CA LYS A 29 1.35 2.40 -7.81
C LYS A 29 1.73 3.24 -6.60
N ALA A 30 1.24 4.48 -6.55
CA ALA A 30 1.57 5.43 -5.49
C ALA A 30 1.09 4.91 -4.12
N GLU A 31 -0.14 4.41 -4.05
CA GLU A 31 -0.67 3.79 -2.84
C GLU A 31 0.13 2.54 -2.46
N THR A 32 0.48 1.70 -3.43
CA THR A 32 1.27 0.48 -3.18
C THR A 32 2.63 0.81 -2.57
N LEU A 33 3.33 1.81 -3.11
CA LEU A 33 4.62 2.27 -2.56
C LEU A 33 4.48 2.76 -1.13
N LEU A 34 3.45 3.58 -0.87
CA LEU A 34 3.16 4.12 0.45
C LEU A 34 2.81 3.02 1.45
N LEU A 35 1.99 2.04 1.05
CA LEU A 35 1.57 0.91 1.87
C LEU A 35 2.74 -0.02 2.22
N LEU A 36 3.66 -0.25 1.27
CA LEU A 36 4.85 -1.06 1.49
C LEU A 36 5.97 -0.29 2.20
N GLY A 37 5.88 1.03 2.31
CA GLY A 37 6.92 1.87 2.88
C GLY A 37 8.21 1.87 2.06
N LEU A 38 8.12 1.73 0.74
CA LEU A 38 9.28 1.59 -0.16
C LEU A 38 9.49 2.82 -1.03
N SER A 39 10.76 3.09 -1.33
CA SER A 39 11.13 3.97 -2.45
C SER A 39 10.78 3.32 -3.80
N GLU A 40 10.73 4.10 -4.88
CA GLU A 40 10.48 3.54 -6.21
C GLU A 40 11.57 2.56 -6.66
N SER A 41 12.83 2.82 -6.29
CA SER A 41 13.97 1.93 -6.55
C SER A 41 13.84 0.60 -5.81
N ASP A 42 13.52 0.65 -4.51
CA ASP A 42 13.36 -0.57 -3.70
C ASP A 42 12.17 -1.38 -4.20
N PHE A 43 11.06 -0.73 -4.53
CA PHE A 43 9.91 -1.42 -5.10
C PHE A 43 10.23 -2.12 -6.43
N LYS A 44 11.05 -1.52 -7.30
CA LYS A 44 11.50 -2.18 -8.53
C LYS A 44 12.33 -3.43 -8.22
N ARG A 45 13.21 -3.36 -7.22
CA ARG A 45 14.02 -4.50 -6.77
C ARG A 45 13.16 -5.60 -6.16
N GLU A 46 12.29 -5.26 -5.21
CA GLU A 46 11.40 -6.24 -4.55
C GLU A 46 10.46 -6.91 -5.54
N LYS A 47 9.89 -6.14 -6.48
CA LYS A 47 9.03 -6.69 -7.52
C LYS A 47 9.77 -7.62 -8.49
N ALA A 48 11.06 -7.38 -8.73
CA ALA A 48 11.89 -8.25 -9.56
C ALA A 48 12.32 -9.52 -8.81
N SER A 49 12.15 -9.57 -7.49
CA SER A 49 12.44 -10.76 -6.70
C SER A 49 11.52 -11.92 -7.11
N PRO A 50 12.05 -13.15 -7.26
CA PRO A 50 11.23 -14.34 -7.51
C PRO A 50 10.26 -14.65 -6.37
N GLU A 51 10.53 -14.13 -5.16
CA GLU A 51 9.65 -14.30 -4.00
C GLU A 51 8.52 -13.29 -3.93
N SER A 52 8.51 -12.29 -4.81
CA SER A 52 7.52 -11.22 -4.78
C SER A 52 6.11 -11.78 -4.85
N LYS A 53 5.28 -11.35 -3.91
CA LYS A 53 3.87 -11.71 -3.85
C LYS A 53 2.98 -10.72 -4.59
N LEU A 54 3.54 -9.70 -5.23
CA LEU A 54 2.78 -8.64 -5.89
C LEU A 54 2.09 -9.12 -7.18
N ILE A 55 0.76 -8.98 -7.22
CA ILE A 55 -0.06 -9.35 -8.37
C ILE A 55 -0.65 -8.08 -8.98
N LYS A 56 -0.43 -7.89 -10.28
CA LYS A 56 -1.06 -6.79 -11.04
C LYS A 56 -2.55 -7.06 -11.20
N SER A 57 -3.36 -6.00 -11.08
CA SER A 57 -4.77 -6.02 -11.45
C SER A 57 -4.93 -6.03 -12.97
N LYS A 58 -6.12 -6.44 -13.44
CA LYS A 58 -6.56 -6.24 -14.83
C LYS A 58 -6.67 -4.76 -15.20
N LYS A 59 -6.86 -3.88 -14.21
CA LYS A 59 -6.82 -2.42 -14.42
C LYS A 59 -5.37 -1.97 -14.54
N GLN A 60 -5.06 -1.26 -15.63
CA GLN A 60 -3.71 -0.83 -15.95
C GLN A 60 -3.08 -0.04 -14.79
N GLY A 61 -1.84 -0.40 -14.44
CA GLY A 61 -1.08 0.31 -13.41
C GLY A 61 -1.60 0.15 -11.98
N ARG A 62 -2.39 -0.89 -11.69
CA ARG A 62 -2.88 -1.20 -10.34
C ARG A 62 -2.44 -2.59 -9.86
N TRP A 63 -2.43 -2.79 -8.56
CA TRP A 63 -2.06 -4.03 -7.87
C TRP A 63 -3.19 -4.51 -6.96
N ILE A 64 -3.27 -5.81 -6.75
CA ILE A 64 -4.31 -6.41 -5.91
C ILE A 64 -3.95 -6.20 -4.43
N TRP A 65 -4.88 -5.67 -3.64
CA TRP A 65 -4.66 -5.35 -2.23
C TRP A 65 -4.19 -6.54 -1.40
N SER A 66 -4.79 -7.73 -1.57
CA SER A 66 -4.37 -8.94 -0.86
C SER A 66 -2.92 -9.32 -1.16
N SER A 67 -2.48 -9.11 -2.39
CA SER A 67 -1.10 -9.35 -2.85
C SER A 67 -0.11 -8.37 -2.22
N ILE A 68 -0.54 -7.10 -2.02
CA ILE A 68 0.24 -6.07 -1.34
C ILE A 68 0.41 -6.41 0.15
N LYS A 69 -0.65 -6.88 0.83
CA LYS A 69 -0.55 -7.31 2.23
C LYS A 69 0.40 -8.50 2.41
N ALA A 70 0.35 -9.45 1.48
CA ALA A 70 1.28 -10.59 1.49
C ALA A 70 2.73 -10.13 1.28
N GLU A 71 2.95 -9.18 0.36
CA GLU A 71 4.27 -8.60 0.14
C GLU A 71 4.76 -7.78 1.34
N PHE A 72 3.87 -7.00 1.97
CA PHE A 72 4.17 -6.26 3.19
C PHE A 72 4.69 -7.19 4.28
N LYS A 73 3.99 -8.31 4.52
CA LYS A 73 4.40 -9.31 5.51
C LYS A 73 5.75 -9.94 5.16
N ARG A 74 6.03 -10.19 3.88
CA ARG A 74 7.33 -10.72 3.45
C ARG A 74 8.47 -9.74 3.74
N ILE A 75 8.27 -8.46 3.46
CA ILE A 75 9.30 -7.42 3.61
C ILE A 75 9.53 -7.08 5.09
N HIS A 76 8.46 -6.92 5.86
CA HIS A 76 8.52 -6.39 7.23
C HIS A 76 8.41 -7.46 8.32
N GLY A 77 8.12 -8.71 7.96
CA GLY A 77 7.97 -9.83 8.91
C GLY A 77 6.68 -9.81 9.74
N VAL A 78 5.90 -8.74 9.68
CA VAL A 78 4.64 -8.55 10.43
C VAL A 78 3.46 -8.35 9.49
N SER A 79 2.25 -8.72 9.90
CA SER A 79 1.07 -8.43 9.07
C SER A 79 0.78 -6.93 9.02
N TYR A 80 0.15 -6.50 7.93
CA TYR A 80 -0.24 -5.09 7.77
C TYR A 80 -1.19 -4.65 8.90
N GLU A 81 -2.11 -5.52 9.31
CA GLU A 81 -3.06 -5.28 10.39
C GLU A 81 -2.38 -5.11 11.78
N GLU A 82 -1.26 -5.80 12.02
CA GLU A 82 -0.45 -5.63 13.22
C GLU A 82 0.33 -4.31 13.20
N ALA A 83 0.85 -3.91 12.03
CA ALA A 83 1.66 -2.69 11.90
C ALA A 83 0.86 -1.38 12.06
N ILE A 84 -0.47 -1.42 11.88
CA ILE A 84 -1.35 -0.24 11.98
C ILE A 84 -2.13 -0.14 13.31
N LYS A 85 -1.92 -1.10 14.22
CA LYS A 85 -2.51 -1.08 15.58
C LYS A 85 -1.76 -0.12 16.47
#